data_AF-A0A7W8LCF6-F1
#
_entry.id   AF-A0A7W8LCF6-F1
#
_cell.length_a   1.000
_cell.length_b   1.000
_cell.length_c   1.000
_cell.angle_alpha   90.00
_cell.angle_beta   90.00
_cell.angle_gamma   90.00
#
_symmetry.space_group_name_H-M   'P 1'
#
loop_
_entity.id
_entity.type
_entity.pdbx_description
1 polymer ?
#
loop_
_entity_poly.entity_id
_entity_poly.type
_entity_poly.pdbx_seq_one_letter_code
_entity_poly.pdbx_strand_id
1 'polypeptide(L)'
;MTTTSKLAASVGGRKEVLTLELAGKIVRLIERMPDAGIPVTWDNVVLHVKRQFKKELRRNVLSQKEWDGRKLLTEAYQEAKNVEKRLQKQEAPKYANSSRAVLRKRIEQLEAKVLALQEELEKSRLNQLSKLDLFRATRMDLRQLRDDEHGGKGE
;
A
#
# COMPACT_ATOMS: atom_id res chain seq x y z
N MET A 1 5.34 -62.83 13.23
CA MET A 1 6.00 -61.62 13.77
C MET A 1 5.15 -60.41 13.45
N THR A 2 4.31 -59.97 14.38
CA THR A 2 3.40 -58.84 14.21
C THR A 2 3.80 -57.77 15.22
N THR A 3 4.49 -56.73 14.74
CA THR A 3 4.83 -55.55 15.51
C THR A 3 3.58 -54.72 15.73
N THR A 4 3.03 -54.79 16.94
CA THR A 4 2.00 -53.89 17.46
C THR A 4 2.66 -52.53 17.72
N SER A 5 2.37 -51.53 16.87
CA SER A 5 2.78 -50.16 17.13
C SER A 5 1.92 -49.59 18.27
N LYS A 6 2.59 -49.31 19.37
CA LYS A 6 2.02 -48.78 20.60
C LYS A 6 1.64 -47.31 20.35
N LEU A 7 0.33 -47.02 20.26
CA LEU A 7 -0.17 -45.65 20.26
C LEU A 7 0.28 -44.94 21.54
N ALA A 8 1.20 -43.99 21.40
CA ALA A 8 1.58 -43.07 22.47
C ALA A 8 0.46 -42.04 22.66
N ALA A 9 -0.53 -42.36 23.50
CA ALA A 9 -1.45 -41.38 24.04
C ALA A 9 -0.66 -40.45 25.00
N SER A 10 -0.28 -39.26 24.52
CA SER A 10 0.33 -38.23 25.37
C SER A 10 -0.72 -37.68 26.33
N VAL A 11 -0.66 -38.12 27.58
CA VAL A 11 -1.42 -37.57 28.70
C VAL A 11 -0.68 -36.33 29.20
N GLY A 12 -1.33 -35.17 29.19
CA GLY A 12 -0.87 -33.96 29.88
C GLY A 12 -0.56 -32.78 28.95
N GLY A 13 -1.58 -32.03 28.54
CA GLY A 13 -1.40 -30.76 27.82
C GLY A 13 -2.71 -30.00 27.71
N ARG A 14 -2.66 -28.67 27.81
CA ARG A 14 -3.80 -27.74 27.64
C ARG A 14 -4.70 -28.18 26.49
N LYS A 15 -6.03 -28.13 26.68
CA LYS A 15 -7.06 -28.46 25.66
C LYS A 15 -6.57 -28.02 24.28
N GLU A 16 -6.46 -28.96 23.34
CA GLU A 16 -5.96 -28.67 22.01
C GLU A 16 -6.78 -27.53 21.38
N VAL A 17 -6.14 -26.38 21.20
CA VAL A 17 -6.82 -25.17 20.70
C VAL A 17 -7.22 -25.35 19.23
N LEU A 18 -6.46 -26.18 18.49
CA LEU A 18 -6.59 -26.45 17.07
C LEU A 18 -6.91 -27.94 16.83
N THR A 19 -8.21 -28.27 16.81
CA THR A 19 -8.70 -29.61 16.47
C THR A 19 -8.70 -29.83 14.95
N LEU A 20 -8.70 -31.09 14.49
CA LEU A 20 -8.72 -31.43 13.06
C LEU A 20 -9.95 -30.86 12.34
N GLU A 21 -11.12 -30.87 12.98
CA GLU A 21 -12.33 -30.24 12.45
C GLU A 21 -12.18 -28.73 12.26
N LEU A 22 -11.55 -28.04 13.21
CA LEU A 22 -11.30 -26.62 13.10
C LEU A 22 -10.28 -26.34 12.01
N ALA A 23 -9.22 -27.16 11.90
CA ALA A 23 -8.24 -27.06 10.82
C ALA A 23 -8.93 -27.19 9.45
N GLY A 24 -9.83 -28.16 9.27
CA GLY A 24 -10.60 -28.29 8.02
C GLY A 24 -11.48 -27.07 7.70
N LYS A 25 -12.10 -26.44 8.72
CA LYS A 25 -12.84 -25.18 8.52
C LYS A 25 -11.92 -24.02 8.13
N ILE A 26 -10.72 -23.96 8.71
CA ILE A 26 -9.72 -22.93 8.39
C ILE A 26 -9.14 -23.16 6.98
N VAL A 27 -8.94 -24.41 6.54
CA VAL A 27 -8.53 -24.72 5.16
C VAL A 27 -9.55 -24.16 4.17
N ARG A 28 -10.84 -24.45 4.35
CA ARG A 28 -11.92 -23.89 3.50
C ARG A 28 -11.98 -22.37 3.52
N LEU A 29 -11.63 -21.75 4.65
CA LEU A 29 -11.53 -20.31 4.76
C LEU A 29 -10.37 -19.77 3.92
N ILE A 30 -9.19 -20.37 4.03
CA ILE A 30 -7.97 -19.98 3.29
C ILE A 30 -8.19 -20.14 1.79
N GLU A 31 -8.78 -21.25 1.34
CA GLU A 31 -9.11 -21.52 -0.06
C GLU A 31 -10.04 -20.45 -0.67
N ARG A 32 -10.95 -19.87 0.12
CA ARG A 32 -11.90 -18.85 -0.33
C ARG A 32 -11.35 -17.43 -0.30
N MET A 33 -10.18 -17.20 0.31
CA MET A 33 -9.60 -15.85 0.40
C MET A 33 -9.28 -15.22 -0.97
N PRO A 34 -8.65 -15.94 -1.92
CA PRO A 34 -8.36 -15.39 -3.25
C PRO A 34 -9.63 -14.97 -3.99
N ASP A 35 -10.69 -15.78 -3.94
CA ASP A 35 -11.96 -15.51 -4.61
C ASP A 35 -12.68 -14.29 -4.03
N ALA A 36 -12.50 -14.05 -2.73
CA ALA A 36 -13.05 -12.88 -2.05
C ALA A 36 -12.21 -11.60 -2.25
N GLY A 37 -11.12 -11.66 -3.03
CA GLY A 37 -10.19 -10.55 -3.20
C GLY A 37 -9.41 -10.19 -1.94
N ILE A 38 -9.34 -11.10 -0.95
CA ILE A 38 -8.63 -10.90 0.31
C ILE A 38 -7.19 -11.38 0.13
N PRO A 39 -6.18 -10.54 0.40
CA PRO A 39 -4.79 -10.94 0.25
C PRO A 39 -4.43 -12.15 1.12
N VAL A 40 -3.73 -13.14 0.57
CA VAL A 40 -3.41 -14.39 1.27
C VAL A 40 -2.18 -14.20 2.16
N THR A 41 -2.36 -13.54 3.30
CA THR A 41 -1.33 -13.33 4.33
C THR A 41 -1.69 -14.06 5.62
N TRP A 42 -0.69 -14.52 6.37
CA TRP A 42 -0.94 -15.18 7.65
C TRP A 42 -1.64 -14.27 8.66
N ASP A 43 -1.40 -12.95 8.59
CA ASP A 43 -2.08 -11.98 9.45
C ASP A 43 -3.57 -11.89 9.11
N ASN A 44 -3.92 -11.92 7.83
CA ASN A 44 -5.31 -11.98 7.39
C ASN A 44 -5.97 -13.30 7.81
N VAL A 45 -5.27 -14.44 7.65
CA VAL A 45 -5.76 -15.74 8.15
C VAL A 45 -6.07 -15.67 9.64
N VAL A 46 -5.14 -15.15 10.46
CA VAL A 46 -5.35 -15.01 11.91
C VAL A 46 -6.53 -14.09 12.22
N LEU A 47 -6.66 -12.96 11.51
CA LEU A 47 -7.76 -12.01 11.69
C LEU A 47 -9.12 -12.64 11.36
N HIS A 48 -9.23 -13.35 10.23
CA HIS A 48 -10.46 -14.02 9.84
C HIS A 48 -10.80 -15.20 10.75
N VAL A 49 -9.79 -15.93 11.22
CA VAL A 49 -9.96 -17.00 12.20
C VAL A 49 -10.45 -16.46 13.54
N LYS A 50 -9.90 -15.34 14.02
CA LYS A 50 -10.37 -14.65 15.22
C LYS A 50 -11.82 -14.16 15.04
N ARG A 51 -12.16 -13.60 13.88
CA ARG A 51 -13.51 -13.09 13.59
C ARG A 51 -14.55 -14.20 13.48
N GLN A 52 -14.25 -15.30 12.78
CA GLN A 52 -15.22 -16.37 12.52
C GLN A 52 -15.31 -17.40 13.65
N PHE A 53 -14.19 -17.78 14.25
CA PHE A 53 -14.14 -18.85 15.24
C PHE A 53 -13.95 -18.35 16.68
N LYS A 54 -13.83 -17.02 16.88
CA LYS A 54 -13.61 -16.38 18.20
C LYS A 54 -12.43 -16.96 18.98
N LYS A 55 -11.45 -17.51 18.26
CA LYS A 55 -10.22 -18.11 18.81
C LYS A 55 -9.01 -17.29 18.40
N GLU A 56 -8.18 -16.94 19.37
CA GLU A 56 -6.90 -16.28 19.11
C GLU A 56 -5.82 -17.31 18.82
N LEU A 57 -5.61 -17.58 17.53
CA LEU A 57 -4.58 -18.50 17.05
C LEU A 57 -3.40 -17.67 16.53
N ARG A 58 -2.18 -17.99 16.99
CA ARG A 58 -0.96 -17.36 16.49
C ARG A 58 -0.51 -18.03 15.19
N ARG A 59 0.13 -17.28 14.30
CA ARG A 59 0.71 -17.80 13.04
C ARG A 59 1.52 -19.08 13.25
N ASN A 60 2.41 -19.12 14.24
CA ASN A 60 3.27 -20.27 14.51
C ASN A 60 2.46 -21.55 14.74
N VAL A 61 1.32 -21.45 15.43
CA VAL A 61 0.42 -22.58 15.70
C VAL A 61 -0.24 -23.08 14.42
N LEU A 62 -0.62 -22.17 13.52
CA LEU A 62 -1.22 -22.52 12.23
C LEU A 62 -0.20 -23.11 11.24
N SER A 63 1.04 -22.64 11.25
CA SER A 63 2.08 -23.07 10.29
C SER A 63 2.85 -24.32 10.71
N GLN A 64 2.98 -24.59 12.01
CA GLN A 64 3.80 -25.70 12.53
C GLN A 64 2.99 -26.94 12.89
N LYS A 65 1.65 -26.85 13.04
CA LYS A 65 0.84 -28.01 13.41
C LYS A 65 0.76 -28.97 12.21
N GLU A 66 1.07 -30.23 12.49
CA GLU A 66 0.99 -31.34 11.57
C GLU A 66 -0.08 -32.33 12.04
N TRP A 67 -0.77 -32.93 11.09
CA TRP A 67 -1.65 -34.08 11.31
C TRP A 67 -1.22 -35.18 10.34
N ASP A 68 -0.97 -36.38 10.86
CA ASP A 68 -0.52 -37.53 10.08
C ASP A 68 0.69 -37.23 9.16
N GLY A 69 1.62 -36.40 9.65
CA GLY A 69 2.83 -35.99 8.93
C GLY A 69 2.60 -34.95 7.83
N ARG A 70 1.39 -34.38 7.70
CA ARG A 70 1.05 -33.35 6.71
C ARG A 70 0.73 -32.01 7.37
N LYS A 71 1.17 -30.93 6.73
CA LYS A 71 0.88 -29.54 7.16
C LYS A 71 -0.31 -28.99 6.40
N LEU A 72 -1.50 -29.54 6.67
CA LEU A 72 -2.77 -29.21 6.00
C LEU A 72 -2.96 -27.70 5.78
N LEU A 73 -2.76 -26.90 6.81
CA LEU A 73 -2.93 -25.44 6.75
C LEU A 73 -1.86 -24.73 5.91
N THR A 74 -0.63 -25.25 5.91
CA THR A 74 0.46 -24.67 5.12
C THR A 74 0.31 -25.01 3.64
N GLU A 75 -0.12 -26.24 3.33
CA GLU A 75 -0.45 -26.68 1.97
C GLU A 75 -1.58 -25.82 1.40
N ALA A 76 -2.71 -25.71 2.11
CA ALA A 76 -3.83 -24.85 1.71
C ALA A 76 -3.41 -23.38 1.54
N TYR A 77 -2.54 -22.86 2.43
CA TYR A 77 -1.99 -21.51 2.29
C TYR A 77 -1.14 -21.34 1.02
N GLN A 78 -0.30 -22.31 0.70
CA GLN A 78 0.53 -22.27 -0.52
C GLN A 78 -0.34 -22.37 -1.78
N GLU A 79 -1.36 -23.22 -1.78
CA GLU A 79 -2.32 -23.36 -2.87
C GLU A 79 -3.09 -22.06 -3.08
N ALA A 80 -3.70 -21.51 -2.04
CA ALA A 80 -4.41 -20.23 -2.11
C ALA A 80 -3.51 -19.09 -2.60
N LYS A 81 -2.25 -19.05 -2.15
CA LYS A 81 -1.26 -18.05 -2.62
C LYS A 81 -0.88 -18.23 -4.09
N ASN A 82 -0.86 -19.46 -4.59
CA ASN A 82 -0.65 -19.74 -6.00
C ASN A 82 -1.86 -19.30 -6.85
N VAL A 83 -3.09 -19.49 -6.34
CA VAL A 83 -4.32 -18.99 -6.96
C VAL A 83 -4.33 -17.46 -6.99
N GLU A 84 -4.03 -16.78 -5.87
CA GLU A 84 -3.89 -15.32 -5.80
C GLU A 84 -2.91 -14.79 -6.86
N LYS A 85 -1.73 -15.40 -6.98
CA LYS A 85 -0.75 -15.03 -8.03
C LYS A 85 -1.28 -15.23 -9.45
N ARG A 86 -2.09 -16.26 -9.69
CA ARG A 86 -2.69 -16.50 -11.02
C ARG A 86 -3.76 -15.46 -11.32
N LEU A 87 -4.63 -15.14 -10.36
CA LEU A 87 -5.63 -14.08 -10.49
C LEU A 87 -4.97 -12.73 -10.76
N GLN A 88 -3.94 -12.36 -9.99
CA GLN A 88 -3.18 -11.13 -10.22
C GLN A 88 -2.55 -11.08 -11.61
N LYS A 89 -2.05 -12.21 -12.14
CA LYS A 89 -1.53 -12.28 -13.51
C LYS A 89 -2.60 -12.16 -14.58
N GLN A 90 -3.83 -12.62 -14.31
CA GLN A 90 -4.97 -12.50 -15.21
C GLN A 90 -5.56 -11.09 -15.21
N GLU A 91 -5.62 -10.44 -14.04
CA GLU A 91 -6.05 -9.05 -13.89
C GLU A 91 -5.02 -8.05 -14.43
N ALA A 92 -3.72 -8.40 -14.36
CA ALA A 92 -2.68 -7.55 -14.89
C ALA A 92 -2.90 -7.29 -16.40
N PRO A 93 -2.87 -6.02 -16.85
CA PRO A 93 -3.02 -5.72 -18.27
C PRO A 93 -1.93 -6.45 -19.06
N LYS A 94 -2.31 -7.12 -20.15
CA LYS A 94 -1.44 -7.99 -20.98
C LYS A 94 -0.12 -7.33 -21.41
N TYR A 95 -0.06 -6.00 -21.42
CA TYR A 95 1.11 -5.21 -21.80
C TYR A 95 1.55 -4.21 -20.72
N ALA A 96 1.16 -4.40 -19.45
CA ALA A 96 1.52 -3.52 -18.33
C ALA A 96 3.05 -3.36 -18.17
N ASN A 97 3.79 -4.42 -18.44
CA ASN A 97 5.25 -4.46 -18.38
C ASN A 97 5.91 -4.37 -19.76
N SER A 98 5.15 -4.02 -20.81
CA SER A 98 5.73 -3.78 -22.13
C SER A 98 6.65 -2.55 -22.07
N SER A 99 7.70 -2.55 -22.89
CA SER A 99 8.58 -1.39 -23.06
C SER A 99 7.78 -0.11 -23.35
N ARG A 100 6.71 -0.23 -24.15
CA ARG A 100 5.78 0.88 -24.44
C ARG A 100 5.07 1.43 -23.20
N ALA A 101 4.62 0.57 -22.29
CA ALA A 101 3.95 1.02 -21.05
C ALA A 101 4.93 1.71 -20.09
N VAL A 102 6.17 1.22 -20.00
CA VAL A 102 7.24 1.87 -19.22
C VAL A 102 7.57 3.26 -19.80
N LEU A 103 7.69 3.36 -21.13
CA LEU A 103 7.92 4.64 -21.79
C LEU A 103 6.77 5.63 -21.57
N ARG A 104 5.50 5.18 -21.63
CA ARG A 104 4.34 6.04 -21.34
C ARG A 104 4.39 6.62 -19.92
N LYS A 105 4.63 5.79 -18.91
CA LYS A 105 4.80 6.25 -17.52
C LYS A 105 5.94 7.27 -17.40
N ARG A 106 7.03 7.07 -18.14
CA ARG A 106 8.16 8.01 -18.12
C ARG A 106 7.81 9.34 -18.79
N ILE A 107 7.06 9.30 -19.89
CA ILE A 107 6.54 10.50 -20.56
C ILE A 107 5.65 11.29 -19.59
N GLU A 108 4.67 10.63 -18.97
CA GLU A 108 3.77 11.27 -17.98
C GLU A 108 4.56 11.91 -16.82
N GLN A 109 5.59 11.23 -16.31
CA GLN A 109 6.46 11.79 -15.26
C GLN A 109 7.25 13.02 -15.73
N LEU A 110 7.71 13.04 -16.99
CA LEU A 110 8.45 14.17 -17.54
C LEU A 110 7.52 15.34 -17.83
N GLU A 111 6.32 15.09 -18.35
CA GLU A 111 5.29 16.10 -18.58
C GLU A 111 4.87 16.78 -17.26
N ALA A 112 4.64 16.00 -16.20
CA ALA A 112 4.35 16.54 -14.87
C ALA A 112 5.49 17.44 -14.33
N LYS A 113 6.74 17.06 -14.56
CA LYS A 113 7.90 17.88 -14.17
C LYS A 113 8.01 19.16 -14.98
N VAL A 114 7.74 19.11 -16.29
CA VAL A 114 7.73 20.29 -17.15
C VAL A 114 6.67 21.28 -16.66
N LEU A 115 5.46 20.80 -16.37
CA LEU A 115 4.39 21.64 -15.82
C LEU A 115 4.77 22.26 -14.47
N ALA A 116 5.32 21.48 -13.54
CA ALA A 116 5.77 21.99 -12.25
C ALA A 116 6.87 23.07 -12.39
N LEU A 117 7.84 22.85 -13.27
CA LEU A 117 8.90 23.84 -13.53
C LEU A 117 8.36 25.10 -14.21
N GLN A 118 7.37 24.97 -15.09
CA GLN A 118 6.69 26.11 -15.69
C GLN A 118 5.96 26.93 -14.63
N GLU A 119 5.24 26.30 -13.70
CA GLU A 119 4.59 26.99 -12.58
C GLU A 119 5.59 27.71 -11.67
N GLU A 120 6.73 27.07 -11.35
CA GLU A 120 7.79 27.70 -10.56
C GLU A 120 8.38 28.93 -11.26
N LEU A 121 8.57 28.83 -12.56
CA LEU A 121 9.09 29.92 -13.39
C LEU A 121 8.08 31.08 -13.50
N GLU A 122 6.79 30.78 -13.62
CA GLU A 122 5.73 31.79 -13.58
C GLU A 122 5.65 32.48 -12.22
N LYS A 123 5.72 31.73 -11.11
CA LYS A 123 5.80 32.31 -9.76
C LYS A 123 7.00 33.24 -9.61
N SER A 124 8.17 32.84 -10.12
CA SER A 124 9.37 33.68 -10.11
C SER A 124 9.19 34.96 -10.93
N ARG A 125 8.60 34.85 -12.13
CA ARG A 125 8.28 36.02 -12.98
C ARG A 125 7.31 36.97 -12.29
N LEU A 126 6.26 36.46 -11.67
CA LEU A 126 5.30 37.28 -10.92
C LEU A 126 5.97 37.99 -9.73
N ASN A 127 6.84 37.30 -9.00
CA ASN A 127 7.62 37.89 -7.90
C ASN A 127 8.60 38.98 -8.38
N GLN A 128 9.18 38.83 -9.57
CA GLN A 128 10.05 39.84 -10.16
C GLN A 128 9.23 41.05 -10.63
N LEU A 129 8.09 40.81 -11.27
CA LEU A 129 7.20 41.86 -11.74
C LEU A 129 6.63 42.68 -10.58
N SER A 130 6.16 42.02 -9.51
CA SER A 130 5.68 42.71 -8.31
C SER A 130 6.76 43.57 -7.64
N LYS A 131 8.01 43.09 -7.62
CA LYS A 131 9.15 43.91 -7.16
C LYS A 131 9.36 45.13 -8.05
N LEU A 132 9.33 44.97 -9.38
CA LEU A 132 9.46 46.09 -10.30
C LEU A 132 8.32 47.10 -10.15
N ASP A 133 7.09 46.64 -9.95
CA ASP A 133 5.92 47.49 -9.69
C ASP A 133 6.06 48.25 -8.38
N LEU A 134 6.51 47.60 -7.31
CA LEU A 134 6.85 48.26 -6.05
C LEU A 134 7.97 49.30 -6.24
N PHE A 135 9.06 48.94 -6.93
CA PHE A 135 10.13 49.90 -7.23
C PHE A 135 9.62 51.10 -8.03
N ARG A 136 8.74 50.89 -9.01
CA ARG A 136 8.11 51.96 -9.79
C ARG A 136 7.20 52.81 -8.92
N ALA A 137 6.36 52.20 -8.10
CA ALA A 137 5.45 52.90 -7.20
C ALA A 137 6.19 53.69 -6.12
N THR A 138 7.32 53.20 -5.62
CA THR A 138 8.13 53.90 -4.61
C THR A 138 8.98 55.02 -5.21
N ARG A 139 9.32 54.92 -6.51
CA ARG A 139 10.02 55.98 -7.27
C ARG A 139 9.08 56.97 -7.97
N MET A 140 7.78 56.70 -7.94
CA MET A 140 6.78 57.77 -8.00
C MET A 140 6.69 58.29 -6.55
N ASP A 141 7.44 59.30 -6.16
CA ASP A 141 7.34 60.58 -6.81
C ASP A 141 8.49 61.54 -6.43
N LEU A 142 9.40 61.81 -7.38
CA LEU A 142 10.37 62.92 -7.29
C LEU A 142 9.89 64.15 -8.08
N ARG A 143 8.77 64.04 -8.81
CA ARG A 143 8.23 65.12 -9.66
C ARG A 143 7.16 65.94 -8.93
N GLN A 144 6.24 65.33 -8.18
CA GLN A 144 5.38 66.05 -7.22
C GLN A 144 6.22 66.62 -6.06
N LEU A 145 7.33 65.98 -5.64
CA LEU A 145 8.25 66.59 -4.66
C LEU A 145 8.89 67.91 -5.16
N ARG A 146 9.15 68.02 -6.47
CA ARG A 146 9.67 69.25 -7.10
C ARG A 146 8.59 70.32 -7.27
N ASP A 147 7.35 69.92 -7.52
CA ASP A 147 6.22 70.83 -7.64
C ASP A 147 5.80 71.36 -6.25
N ASP A 148 5.96 70.56 -5.19
CA ASP A 148 5.81 70.97 -3.78
C ASP A 148 6.93 71.94 -3.33
N GLU A 149 8.17 71.77 -3.80
CA GLU A 149 9.29 72.68 -3.48
C GLU A 149 9.18 74.06 -4.17
N HIS A 150 8.44 74.17 -5.28
CA HIS A 150 8.25 75.43 -6.00
C HIS A 150 6.88 76.11 -5.77
N GLY A 151 5.94 75.46 -5.08
CA GLY A 151 4.62 76.02 -4.71
C GLY A 151 4.57 76.74 -3.36
N GLY A 152 5.66 76.76 -2.58
CA GLY A 152 5.69 77.19 -1.18
C GLY A 152 6.38 78.52 -0.87
N LYS A 153 6.50 79.46 -1.83
CA LYS A 153 6.93 80.86 -1.55
C LYS A 153 6.16 81.84 -2.42
N GLY A 154 5.24 82.56 -1.80
CA GLY A 154 4.46 83.62 -2.42
C GLY A 154 3.38 84.14 -1.46
N GLU A 155 3.82 84.83 -0.41
CA GLU A 155 3.12 86.03 0.06
C GLU A 155 2.97 87.04 -1.08
#